data_AF-A0A2W1ZKI3-F1
#
_entry.id   AF-A0A2W1ZKI3-F1
#
_cell.length_a   1.000
_cell.length_b   1.000
_cell.length_c   1.000
_cell.angle_alpha   90.00
_cell.angle_beta   90.00
_cell.angle_gamma   90.00
#
_symmetry.space_group_name_H-M   'P 1'
#
loop_
_entity.id
_entity.type
_entity.pdbx_description
1 polymer ?
#
loop_
_entity_poly.entity_id
_entity_poly.type
_entity_poly.pdbx_seq_one_letter_code
_entity_poly.pdbx_strand_id
1 'polypeptide(L)'
;MSGEATDLSARLWDERALLGDLVTAAQEPDRALALLDRLRVLRLEQDVLVHALAGQWGTAPDTATLRSLERVAPPPWDLLLPDHLAALATLTAELDALVPSGAVRERWDRVRGASR
;
A
#
# COMPACT_ATOMS: atom_id res chain seq x y z
N MET A 1 18.82 -8.18 -11.27
CA MET A 1 17.71 -7.92 -10.32
C MET A 1 17.32 -6.48 -10.50
N SER A 2 16.06 -6.19 -10.83
CA SER A 2 15.58 -4.81 -11.00
C SER A 2 15.61 -4.11 -9.63
N GLY A 3 16.20 -2.91 -9.59
CA GLY A 3 16.22 -2.09 -8.38
C GLY A 3 14.81 -1.69 -7.96
N GLU A 4 13.94 -1.44 -8.94
CA GLU A 4 12.55 -1.03 -8.73
C GLU A 4 11.72 -2.08 -8.00
N ALA A 5 11.97 -3.38 -8.22
CA ALA A 5 11.27 -4.44 -7.49
C ALA A 5 11.69 -4.48 -6.01
N THR A 6 12.97 -4.22 -5.74
CA THR A 6 13.49 -4.10 -4.37
C THR A 6 12.94 -2.86 -3.68
N ASP A 7 12.91 -1.73 -4.40
CA ASP A 7 12.32 -0.49 -3.90
C ASP A 7 10.82 -0.64 -3.63
N LEU A 8 10.07 -1.32 -4.51
CA LEU A 8 8.66 -1.60 -4.28
C LEU A 8 8.49 -2.43 -3.01
N SER A 9 9.28 -3.49 -2.84
CA SER A 9 9.22 -4.29 -1.61
C SER A 9 9.56 -3.47 -0.36
N ALA A 10 10.49 -2.51 -0.45
CA ALA A 10 10.78 -1.61 0.66
C ALA A 10 9.56 -0.73 0.98
N ARG A 11 8.90 -0.15 -0.02
CA ARG A 11 7.69 0.66 0.18
C ARG A 11 6.52 -0.13 0.73
N LEU A 12 6.36 -1.40 0.35
CA LEU A 12 5.34 -2.29 0.90
C LEU A 12 5.62 -2.59 2.39
N TRP A 13 6.90 -2.76 2.78
CA TRP A 13 7.27 -2.87 4.19
C TRP A 13 7.00 -1.58 4.96
N ASP A 14 7.35 -0.42 4.41
CA ASP A 14 7.06 0.87 5.01
C ASP A 14 5.55 1.07 5.20
N GLU A 15 4.74 0.63 4.23
CA GLU A 15 3.27 0.72 4.33
C GLU A 15 2.76 -0.16 5.45
N ARG A 16 3.25 -1.40 5.56
CA ARG A 16 2.87 -2.30 6.65
C ARG A 16 3.21 -1.70 8.02
N ALA A 17 4.40 -1.14 8.18
CA ALA A 17 4.79 -0.47 9.42
C ALA A 17 3.86 0.71 9.72
N LEU A 18 3.56 1.53 8.71
CA LEU A 18 2.72 2.70 8.86
C LEU A 18 1.25 2.34 9.17
N LEU A 19 0.72 1.28 8.57
CA LEU A 19 -0.61 0.76 8.88
C LEU A 19 -0.65 0.19 10.31
N GLY A 20 0.41 -0.47 10.77
CA GLY A 20 0.53 -0.91 12.17
C GLY A 20 0.56 0.25 13.17
N ASP A 21 1.29 1.31 12.85
CA ASP A 21 1.27 2.56 13.63
C ASP A 21 -0.12 3.18 13.66
N LEU A 22 -0.84 3.18 12.52
CA LEU A 22 -2.22 3.66 12.43
C LEU A 22 -3.18 2.83 13.28
N VAL A 23 -3.02 1.50 13.34
CA VAL A 23 -3.84 0.62 14.19
C VAL A 23 -3.70 1.05 15.65
N THR A 24 -2.47 1.31 16.08
CA THR A 24 -2.17 1.75 17.44
C THR A 24 -2.69 3.16 17.73
N ALA A 25 -2.62 4.06 16.74
CA ALA A 25 -2.97 5.47 16.86
C ALA A 25 -4.42 5.80 16.46
N ALA A 26 -5.27 4.81 16.14
CA ALA A 26 -6.58 5.03 15.53
C ALA A 26 -7.51 5.97 16.34
N GLN A 27 -7.34 5.97 17.67
CA GLN A 27 -8.13 6.79 18.61
C GLN A 27 -7.47 8.14 18.95
N GLU A 28 -6.32 8.45 18.36
CA GLU A 28 -5.59 9.72 18.52
C GLU A 28 -5.72 10.55 17.23
N PRO A 29 -6.73 11.44 17.08
CA PRO A 29 -7.08 12.02 15.78
C PRO A 29 -5.93 12.72 15.07
N ASP A 30 -5.17 13.57 15.78
CA ASP A 30 -4.07 14.33 15.19
C ASP A 30 -2.95 13.41 14.70
N ARG A 31 -2.63 12.37 15.48
CA ARG A 31 -1.61 11.38 15.13
C ARG A 31 -2.07 10.53 13.95
N ALA A 32 -3.31 10.04 13.96
CA ALA A 32 -3.89 9.27 12.87
C ALA A 32 -3.91 10.07 11.57
N LEU A 33 -4.32 11.34 11.60
CA LEU A 33 -4.34 12.20 10.41
C LEU A 33 -2.93 12.41 9.83
N ALA A 34 -1.93 12.66 10.67
CA ALA A 34 -0.55 12.80 10.21
C ALA A 34 -0.01 11.50 9.56
N LEU A 35 -0.33 10.34 10.12
CA LEU A 35 0.05 9.04 9.55
C LEU A 35 -0.70 8.76 8.23
N LEU A 36 -1.98 9.15 8.11
CA LEU A 36 -2.75 9.02 6.87
C LEU A 36 -2.20 9.92 5.75
N ASP A 37 -1.65 11.08 6.08
CA ASP A 37 -0.97 11.94 5.11
C ASP A 37 0.34 11.31 4.61
N ARG A 38 1.11 10.70 5.50
CA ARG A 38 2.30 9.91 5.12
C ARG A 38 1.92 8.71 4.25
N LEU A 39 0.84 8.01 4.57
CA LEU A 39 0.37 6.84 3.82
C LEU A 39 -0.02 7.21 2.40
N ARG A 40 -0.67 8.36 2.23
CA ARG A 40 -1.00 8.89 0.89
C ARG A 40 0.25 9.12 0.05
N VAL A 41 1.28 9.76 0.62
CA VAL A 41 2.54 10.02 -0.11
C VAL A 41 3.22 8.72 -0.49
N LEU A 42 3.33 7.78 0.46
CA LEU A 42 3.94 6.49 0.24
C LEU A 42 3.26 5.70 -0.90
N ARG A 43 1.93 5.71 -0.95
CA ARG A 43 1.18 5.02 -2.01
C ARG A 43 1.38 5.64 -3.39
N LEU A 44 1.56 6.97 -3.48
CA LEU A 44 1.95 7.61 -4.74
C LEU A 44 3.34 7.15 -5.23
N GLU A 45 4.29 6.95 -4.31
CA GLU A 45 5.60 6.40 -4.66
C GLU A 45 5.49 4.94 -5.14
N GLN A 46 4.61 4.15 -4.52
CA GLN A 46 4.32 2.79 -4.99
C GLN A 46 3.70 2.78 -6.38
N ASP A 47 2.78 3.68 -6.69
CA ASP A 47 2.15 3.77 -8.02
C ASP A 47 3.20 4.01 -9.11
N VAL A 48 4.20 4.86 -8.85
CA VAL A 48 5.33 5.09 -9.77
C VAL A 48 6.14 3.81 -9.99
N LEU A 49 6.43 3.07 -8.92
CA LEU A 49 7.17 1.80 -9.00
C LEU A 49 6.35 0.72 -9.71
N VAL A 50 5.04 0.66 -9.46
CA VAL A 50 4.12 -0.27 -10.13
C VAL A 50 4.09 0.00 -11.63
N HIS A 51 3.99 1.27 -12.04
CA HIS A 51 4.04 1.67 -13.44
C HIS A 51 5.37 1.26 -14.10
N ALA A 52 6.50 1.49 -13.43
CA ALA A 52 7.81 1.10 -13.95
C ALA A 52 7.92 -0.44 -14.12
N LEU A 53 7.51 -1.20 -13.10
CA LEU A 53 7.57 -2.66 -13.12
C LEU A 53 6.60 -3.27 -14.12
N ALA A 54 5.47 -2.63 -14.37
CA ALA A 54 4.53 -3.10 -15.38
C ALA A 54 5.17 -3.21 -16.76
N GLY A 55 5.91 -2.18 -17.18
CA GLY A 55 6.66 -2.21 -18.44
C GLY A 55 7.74 -3.29 -18.45
N GLN A 56 8.41 -3.52 -17.32
CA GLN A 56 9.46 -4.55 -17.20
C GLN A 56 8.91 -5.98 -17.20
N TRP A 57 7.71 -6.19 -16.64
CA TRP A 57 7.08 -7.50 -16.49
C TRP A 57 6.00 -7.76 -17.55
N GLY A 58 5.92 -6.93 -18.59
CA GLY A 58 5.09 -7.17 -19.78
C GLY A 58 3.60 -6.89 -19.58
N THR A 59 3.24 -5.97 -18.68
CA THR A 59 1.86 -5.49 -18.49
C THR A 59 1.73 -4.02 -18.89
N ALA A 60 0.50 -3.57 -19.13
CA ALA A 60 0.23 -2.19 -19.53
C ALA A 60 0.46 -1.23 -18.35
N PRO A 61 1.42 -0.29 -18.42
CA PRO A 61 1.77 0.57 -17.29
C PRO A 61 0.63 1.48 -16.81
N ASP A 62 -0.22 1.94 -17.71
CA ASP A 62 -1.30 2.91 -17.40
C ASP A 62 -2.48 2.28 -16.64
N THR A 63 -2.56 0.95 -16.63
CA THR A 63 -3.62 0.20 -15.94
C THR A 63 -3.06 -0.79 -14.93
N ALA A 64 -1.76 -0.71 -14.66
CA ALA A 64 -1.09 -1.59 -13.73
C ALA A 64 -1.48 -1.26 -12.30
N THR A 65 -1.71 -2.31 -11.53
CA THR A 65 -1.96 -2.27 -10.09
C THR A 65 -1.07 -3.29 -9.42
N LEU A 66 -0.90 -3.19 -8.10
CA LEU A 66 -0.19 -4.23 -7.33
C LEU A 66 -0.78 -5.64 -7.58
N ARG A 67 -2.11 -5.73 -7.70
CA ARG A 67 -2.82 -6.97 -8.05
C ARG A 67 -2.55 -7.46 -9.47
N SER A 68 -2.35 -6.57 -10.43
CA SER A 68 -1.98 -7.00 -11.79
C SER A 68 -0.54 -7.49 -11.83
N LEU A 69 0.37 -6.83 -11.12
CA LEU A 69 1.78 -7.24 -10.99
C LEU A 69 1.93 -8.60 -10.29
N GLU A 70 1.18 -8.86 -9.22
CA GLU A 70 1.15 -10.16 -8.51
C GLU A 70 0.99 -11.34 -9.48
N ARG A 71 0.18 -11.18 -10.54
CA ARG A 71 -0.13 -12.25 -11.50
C ARG A 71 0.97 -12.54 -12.52
N VAL A 72 1.90 -11.61 -12.71
CA VAL A 72 2.96 -11.68 -13.73
C VAL A 72 4.36 -11.61 -13.14
N ALA A 73 4.46 -11.46 -11.82
CA ALA A 73 5.71 -11.26 -11.12
C ALA A 73 6.67 -12.43 -11.39
N PRO A 74 7.93 -12.17 -11.77
CA PRO A 74 8.92 -13.22 -11.95
C PRO A 74 9.51 -13.65 -10.59
N PRO A 75 10.15 -14.83 -10.50
CA PRO A 75 10.88 -15.22 -9.31
C PRO A 75 11.96 -14.21 -8.89
N PRO A 76 12.14 -13.92 -7.59
CA PRO A 76 11.41 -14.47 -6.42
C PRO A 76 10.14 -13.68 -6.03
N TRP A 77 9.74 -12.70 -6.85
CA TRP A 77 8.64 -11.77 -6.54
C TRP A 77 7.26 -12.43 -6.66
N ASP A 78 7.17 -13.54 -7.38
CA ASP A 78 6.01 -14.43 -7.44
C ASP A 78 5.59 -14.97 -6.07
N LEU A 79 6.52 -15.09 -5.12
CA LEU A 79 6.25 -15.50 -3.75
C LEU A 79 6.15 -14.31 -2.79
N LEU A 80 7.02 -13.31 -2.94
CA LEU A 80 7.12 -12.20 -2.00
C LEU A 80 5.97 -11.19 -2.11
N LEU A 81 5.46 -10.91 -3.32
CA LEU A 81 4.36 -9.96 -3.49
C LEU A 81 3.05 -10.46 -2.87
N PRO A 82 2.60 -11.71 -3.08
CA PRO A 82 1.41 -12.22 -2.41
C PRO A 82 1.45 -12.07 -0.87
N ASP A 83 2.59 -12.35 -0.24
CA ASP A 83 2.76 -12.23 1.22
C ASP A 83 2.57 -10.77 1.70
N HIS A 84 3.13 -9.81 0.95
CA HIS A 84 2.91 -8.39 1.24
C HIS A 84 1.44 -8.00 1.10
N LEU A 85 0.79 -8.42 0.01
CA LEU A 85 -0.61 -8.07 -0.25
C LEU A 85 -1.55 -8.68 0.78
N ALA A 86 -1.28 -9.91 1.24
CA ALA A 86 -2.02 -10.52 2.34
C ALA A 86 -1.88 -9.72 3.64
N ALA A 87 -0.65 -9.35 4.02
CA ALA A 87 -0.42 -8.56 5.23
C ALA A 87 -1.08 -7.17 5.18
N LEU A 88 -0.99 -6.48 4.03
CA LEU A 88 -1.64 -5.19 3.82
C LEU A 88 -3.17 -5.30 3.89
N ALA A 89 -3.74 -6.37 3.32
CA ALA A 89 -5.18 -6.62 3.39
C ALA A 89 -5.66 -6.83 4.83
N THR A 90 -4.92 -7.60 5.64
CA THR A 90 -5.23 -7.81 7.06
C THR A 90 -5.22 -6.49 7.83
N LEU A 91 -4.15 -5.70 7.73
CA LEU A 91 -4.03 -4.42 8.44
C LEU A 91 -5.08 -3.40 7.99
N THR A 92 -5.40 -3.37 6.69
CA THR A 92 -6.45 -2.51 6.14
C THR A 92 -7.83 -2.88 6.68
N ALA A 93 -8.13 -4.18 6.81
CA ALA A 93 -9.40 -4.64 7.38
C ALA A 93 -9.50 -4.34 8.90
N GLU A 94 -8.39 -4.46 9.62
CA GLU A 94 -8.32 -4.08 11.03
C GLU A 94 -8.57 -2.58 11.23
N LEU A 95 -7.92 -1.73 10.43
CA LEU A 95 -8.18 -0.29 10.43
C LEU A 95 -9.61 0.06 10.06
N ASP A 96 -10.21 -0.64 9.09
CA ASP A 96 -11.61 -0.44 8.72
C ASP A 96 -12.54 -0.61 9.93
N ALA A 97 -12.24 -1.57 10.82
CA ALA A 97 -13.00 -1.82 12.04
C ALA A 97 -12.71 -0.82 13.17
N LEU A 98 -11.48 -0.32 13.27
CA LEU A 98 -11.03 0.51 14.41
C LEU A 98 -11.21 2.02 14.21
N VAL A 99 -11.14 2.50 12.97
CA VAL A 99 -11.13 3.95 12.71
C VAL A 99 -12.44 4.61 13.22
N PRO A 100 -12.35 5.64 14.09
CA PRO A 100 -13.54 6.31 14.60
C PRO A 100 -14.25 7.13 13.51
N SER A 101 -15.54 7.42 13.69
CA SER A 101 -16.28 8.31 12.81
C SER A 101 -15.73 9.74 12.81
N GLY A 102 -16.14 10.54 11.82
CA GLY A 102 -15.68 11.92 11.64
C GLY A 102 -14.45 12.03 10.74
N ALA A 103 -13.61 13.03 11.01
CA ALA A 103 -12.53 13.43 10.10
C ALA A 103 -11.50 12.31 9.80
N VAL A 104 -11.20 11.46 10.79
CA VAL A 104 -10.27 10.32 10.60
C VAL A 104 -10.87 9.30 9.63
N ARG A 105 -12.16 8.94 9.79
CA ARG A 105 -12.88 8.07 8.85
C ARG A 105 -12.89 8.64 7.44
N GLU A 106 -13.29 9.90 7.28
CA GLU A 106 -13.34 10.56 5.97
C GLU A 106 -11.96 10.62 5.29
N ARG A 107 -10.89 10.83 6.07
CA ARG A 107 -9.53 10.83 5.54
C ARG A 107 -9.10 9.41 5.16
N TRP A 108 -9.39 8.42 5.99
CA TRP A 108 -9.10 7.01 5.72
C TRP A 108 -9.81 6.52 4.46
N ASP A 109 -11.09 6.82 4.30
CA ASP A 109 -11.90 6.44 3.14
C ASP A 109 -11.32 7.01 1.83
N ARG A 110 -10.80 8.25 1.87
CA ARG A 110 -10.08 8.84 0.73
C ARG A 110 -8.76 8.13 0.44
N VAL A 111 -7.96 7.80 1.45
CA VAL A 111 -6.66 7.13 1.26
C VAL A 111 -6.85 5.71 0.73
N ARG A 112 -7.82 4.94 1.23
CA ARG A 112 -8.12 3.58 0.73
C ARG A 112 -8.74 3.57 -0.66
N GLY A 113 -9.53 4.59 -1.01
CA GLY A 113 -10.18 4.69 -2.31
C GLY A 113 -9.21 5.02 -3.45
N ALA A 114 -8.13 5.73 -3.14
CA ALA A 114 -7.08 6.08 -4.11
C ALA A 114 -6.16 4.90 -4.49
N SER A 115 -6.25 3.76 -3.80
CA SER A 115 -5.35 2.60 -3.95
C SER A 115 -5.97 1.43 -4.70
N ARG A 116 -7.06 1.66 -5.43
CA ARG A 116 -7.79 0.64 -6.20
C ARG A 116 -7.52 0.73 -7.68
#